data_AF-A0A8T1WG91-F1
#
_entry.id   AF-A0A8T1WG91-F1
#
_cell.length_a   1.000
_cell.length_b   1.000
_cell.length_c   1.000
_cell.angle_alpha   90.00
_cell.angle_beta   90.00
_cell.angle_gamma   90.00
#
_symmetry.space_group_name_H-M   'P 1'
#
loop_
_entity.id
_entity.type
_entity.pdbx_description
1 polymer ?
#
loop_
_entity_poly.entity_id
_entity_poly.type
_entity_poly.pdbx_seq_one_letter_code
_entity_poly.pdbx_strand_id
1 'polypeptide(L)'
;MEQYVVNGETTFAQVPSERYSYTITVKGDHIGISLEKLSSRKEWSTSDLALGDYVTANNAIAGASVGDYVKLFQRTFDAGLNDTADISRNLIKVDSRTRCLELVVNIYAVGSAWKATYVPLLEERLAIVEAKLQDLDKKLEAYPVTPLCLEATTKLAGHKLIWKSFESDHFKVITGTGAIEVLIPGLYSISDELPQLSTWTVHQQHRQPVVFEDCPSVG
;
A
#
# COMPACT_ATOMS: atom_id res chain seq x y z
N MET A 1 9.66 19.51 11.97
CA MET A 1 10.47 18.43 11.38
C MET A 1 10.72 18.81 9.95
N GLU A 2 11.98 19.00 9.56
CA GLU A 2 12.34 19.30 8.18
C GLU A 2 12.13 18.03 7.35
N GLN A 3 11.35 18.17 6.28
CA GLN A 3 11.19 17.17 5.24
C GLN A 3 11.66 17.81 3.95
N TYR A 4 12.53 17.12 3.22
CA TYR A 4 12.95 17.57 1.91
C TYR A 4 13.08 16.39 0.96
N VAL A 5 13.10 16.71 -0.32
CA VAL A 5 13.13 15.75 -1.41
C VAL A 5 14.25 16.14 -2.36
N VAL A 6 14.99 15.13 -2.82
CA VAL A 6 16.00 15.23 -3.86
C VAL A 6 15.58 14.33 -5.00
N ASN A 7 15.69 14.81 -6.23
CA ASN A 7 15.23 14.09 -7.40
C ASN A 7 16.17 14.32 -8.58
N GLY A 8 16.25 13.33 -9.45
CA GLY A 8 17.06 13.40 -10.66
C GLY A 8 16.79 12.23 -11.58
N GLU A 9 17.68 12.06 -12.55
CA GLU A 9 17.66 10.92 -13.45
C GLU A 9 18.98 10.18 -13.39
N THR A 10 18.91 8.87 -13.61
CA THR A 10 20.07 7.99 -13.59
C THR A 10 19.95 6.89 -14.62
N THR A 11 21.07 6.27 -14.93
CA THR A 11 21.17 5.09 -15.79
C THR A 11 22.01 4.04 -15.10
N PHE A 12 21.75 2.76 -15.37
CA PHE A 12 22.57 1.66 -14.87
C PHE A 12 23.39 1.06 -16.01
N ALA A 13 24.52 0.44 -15.70
CA ALA A 13 25.42 -0.22 -16.66
C ALA A 13 24.85 -1.55 -17.22
N GLN A 14 23.55 -1.60 -17.48
CA GLN A 14 22.86 -2.72 -18.09
C GLN A 14 22.72 -2.51 -19.61
N VAL A 15 22.65 -3.60 -20.37
CA VAL A 15 22.46 -3.58 -21.83
C VAL A 15 21.09 -4.19 -22.15
N PRO A 16 20.15 -3.46 -22.77
CA PRO A 16 20.25 -2.06 -23.20
C PRO A 16 20.27 -1.08 -22.01
N SER A 17 20.95 0.07 -22.17
CA SER A 17 20.97 1.10 -21.13
C SER A 17 19.59 1.73 -21.01
N GLU A 18 19.04 1.74 -19.81
CA GLU A 18 17.72 2.29 -19.52
C GLU A 18 17.83 3.48 -18.57
N ARG A 19 16.92 4.44 -18.75
CA ARG A 19 16.81 5.63 -17.89
C ARG A 19 15.79 5.42 -16.79
N TYR A 20 16.13 5.90 -15.61
CA TYR A 20 15.31 5.88 -14.41
C TYR A 20 15.24 7.29 -13.84
N SER A 21 14.07 7.74 -13.40
CA SER A 21 14.00 8.84 -12.45
C SER A 21 14.19 8.28 -11.04
N TYR A 22 14.94 8.99 -10.22
CA TYR A 22 15.12 8.64 -8.81
C TYR A 22 14.59 9.75 -7.91
N THR A 23 14.08 9.36 -6.75
CA THR A 23 13.70 10.28 -5.67
C THR A 23 14.30 9.79 -4.36
N ILE A 24 14.93 10.69 -3.61
CA ILE A 24 15.37 10.47 -2.23
C ILE A 24 14.54 11.40 -1.35
N THR A 25 13.71 10.82 -0.51
CA THR A 25 12.89 11.54 0.47
C THR A 25 13.57 11.48 1.82
N VAL A 26 13.64 12.60 2.54
CA VAL A 26 14.17 12.66 3.90
C VAL A 26 13.07 13.10 4.84
N LYS A 27 12.79 12.30 5.86
CA LYS A 27 11.74 12.56 6.84
C LYS A 27 12.29 12.31 8.24
N GLY A 28 12.69 13.39 8.90
CA GLY A 28 13.40 13.29 10.18
C GLY A 28 14.77 12.63 9.96
N ASP A 29 15.00 11.52 10.64
CA ASP A 29 16.21 10.68 10.56
C ASP A 29 16.09 9.49 9.59
N HIS A 30 14.98 9.41 8.85
CA HIS A 30 14.72 8.35 7.87
C HIS A 30 14.89 8.85 6.44
N ILE A 31 15.28 7.93 5.55
CA ILE A 31 15.32 8.16 4.11
C ILE A 31 14.44 7.15 3.37
N GLY A 32 13.81 7.58 2.28
CA GLY A 32 13.15 6.70 1.33
C GLY A 32 13.77 6.89 -0.05
N ILE A 33 14.07 5.81 -0.76
CA ILE A 33 14.60 5.86 -2.13
C ILE A 33 13.56 5.23 -3.05
N SER A 34 13.17 5.94 -4.11
CA SER A 34 12.37 5.39 -5.20
C SER A 34 13.08 5.49 -6.54
N LEU A 35 12.80 4.52 -7.40
CA LEU A 35 13.28 4.43 -8.78
C LEU A 35 12.09 4.14 -9.68
N GLU A 36 11.87 5.00 -10.68
CA GLU A 36 10.86 4.79 -11.71
C GLU A 36 11.54 4.60 -13.06
N LYS A 37 11.28 3.46 -13.69
CA LYS A 37 11.76 3.16 -15.04
C LYS A 37 10.95 3.95 -16.06
N LEU A 38 11.57 4.94 -16.69
CA LEU A 38 10.90 5.91 -17.56
C LEU A 38 10.18 5.29 -18.76
N SER A 39 10.69 4.19 -19.30
CA SER A 39 10.09 3.53 -20.47
C SER A 39 8.79 2.77 -20.16
N SER A 40 8.59 2.34 -18.92
CA SER A 40 7.45 1.49 -18.52
C SER A 40 6.60 2.08 -17.40
N ARG A 41 7.06 3.18 -16.78
CA ARG A 41 6.47 3.78 -15.58
C ARG A 41 6.37 2.81 -14.40
N LYS A 42 7.16 1.73 -14.42
CA LYS A 42 7.30 0.83 -13.27
C LYS A 42 8.14 1.49 -12.20
N GLU A 43 7.64 1.49 -10.97
CA GLU A 43 8.28 2.10 -9.82
C GLU A 43 8.71 1.02 -8.82
N TRP A 44 9.87 1.22 -8.20
CA TRP A 44 10.31 0.48 -7.02
C TRP A 44 10.67 1.48 -5.92
N SER A 45 10.40 1.15 -4.67
CA SER A 45 10.80 1.99 -3.54
C SER A 45 11.25 1.18 -2.34
N THR A 46 12.09 1.79 -1.51
CA THR A 46 12.36 1.31 -0.16
C THR A 46 11.20 1.65 0.77
N SER A 47 11.09 0.98 1.92
CA SER A 47 10.41 1.56 3.08
C SER A 47 11.18 2.78 3.60
N ASP A 48 10.63 3.51 4.57
CA ASP A 48 11.40 4.49 5.32
C ASP A 48 12.56 3.76 6.03
N LEU A 49 13.80 4.09 5.65
CA LEU A 49 15.03 3.49 6.16
C LEU A 49 15.64 4.38 7.25
N ALA A 50 15.78 3.84 8.46
CA ALA A 50 16.58 4.45 9.50
C ALA A 50 18.08 4.31 9.16
N LEU A 51 18.92 5.11 9.81
CA LEU A 51 20.37 5.10 9.58
C LEU A 51 20.99 3.68 9.67
N GLY A 52 20.56 2.88 10.64
CA GLY A 52 21.05 1.50 10.84
C GLY A 52 20.64 0.50 9.76
N ASP A 53 19.66 0.84 8.92
CA ASP A 53 19.17 -0.06 7.86
C ASP A 53 20.09 -0.04 6.63
N TYR A 54 20.84 1.05 6.42
CA TYR A 54 21.76 1.20 5.29
C TYR A 54 23.21 1.46 5.71
N VAL A 55 23.46 1.87 6.95
CA VAL A 55 24.81 2.06 7.50
C VAL A 55 25.24 0.87 8.35
N THR A 56 26.39 0.31 8.00
CA THR A 56 27.09 -0.78 8.69
C THR A 56 28.47 -0.29 9.11
N ALA A 57 29.15 -1.04 9.99
CA ALA A 57 30.52 -0.71 10.40
C ALA A 57 31.51 -0.57 9.22
N ASN A 58 31.26 -1.25 8.09
CA ASN A 58 32.14 -1.27 6.93
C ASN A 58 31.89 -0.12 5.94
N ASN A 59 30.71 0.51 5.98
CA ASN A 59 30.36 1.63 5.10
C ASN A 59 30.10 2.94 5.86
N ALA A 60 30.22 2.92 7.19
CA ALA A 60 30.03 4.10 8.03
C ALA A 60 31.08 5.19 7.75
N ILE A 61 30.64 6.44 7.80
CA ILE A 61 31.48 7.62 7.71
C ILE A 61 31.40 8.32 9.07
N ALA A 62 32.55 8.48 9.74
CA ALA A 62 32.59 9.06 11.07
C ALA A 62 32.01 10.49 11.07
N GLY A 63 31.02 10.73 11.92
CA GLY A 63 30.37 12.03 12.06
C GLY A 63 29.40 12.42 10.93
N ALA A 64 29.13 11.53 9.97
CA ALA A 64 28.20 11.81 8.89
C ALA A 64 26.75 11.84 9.38
N SER A 65 26.01 12.87 8.96
CA SER A 65 24.57 12.99 9.16
C SER A 65 23.80 12.28 8.04
N VAL A 66 22.49 12.07 8.24
CA VAL A 66 21.58 11.57 7.19
C VAL A 66 21.69 12.42 5.92
N GLY A 67 21.82 13.74 6.06
CA GLY A 67 21.98 14.65 4.93
C GLY A 67 23.28 14.43 4.14
N ASP A 68 24.35 13.99 4.78
CA ASP A 68 25.62 13.68 4.11
C ASP A 68 25.51 12.38 3.30
N TYR A 69 24.81 11.37 3.84
CA TYR A 69 24.48 10.16 3.08
C TYR A 69 23.56 10.45 1.89
N VAL A 70 22.59 11.35 2.04
CA VAL A 70 21.71 11.76 0.94
C VAL A 70 22.51 12.41 -0.19
N LYS A 71 23.45 13.31 0.14
CA LYS A 71 24.36 13.91 -0.86
C LYS A 71 25.26 12.86 -1.52
N LEU A 72 25.73 11.88 -0.75
CA LEU A 72 26.53 10.76 -1.27
C LEU A 72 25.72 9.96 -2.29
N PHE A 73 24.49 9.55 -1.95
CA PHE A 73 23.62 8.78 -2.83
C PHE A 73 23.22 9.57 -4.08
N GLN A 74 22.88 10.85 -3.91
CA GLN A 74 22.60 11.75 -5.03
C GLN A 74 23.79 11.80 -5.99
N ARG A 75 25.00 12.04 -5.47
CA ARG A 75 26.23 12.04 -6.27
C ARG A 75 26.43 10.70 -6.99
N THR A 76 26.11 9.58 -6.35
CA THR A 76 26.19 8.26 -6.97
C THR A 76 25.21 8.08 -8.12
N PHE A 77 23.99 8.59 -8.00
CA PHE A 77 23.01 8.55 -9.08
C PHE A 77 23.36 9.48 -10.24
N ASP A 78 23.88 10.66 -9.95
CA ASP A 78 24.19 11.70 -10.95
C ASP A 78 25.51 11.44 -11.71
N ALA A 79 26.38 10.56 -11.19
CA ALA A 79 27.64 10.22 -11.84
C ALA A 79 27.45 9.61 -13.24
N GLY A 80 28.31 9.96 -14.19
CA GLY A 80 28.32 9.32 -15.51
C GLY A 80 28.72 7.84 -15.40
N LEU A 81 28.23 6.98 -16.30
CA LEU A 81 28.65 5.57 -16.37
C LEU A 81 30.13 5.39 -16.74
N ASN A 82 30.83 6.47 -17.14
CA ASN A 82 32.26 6.47 -17.43
C ASN A 82 33.10 6.91 -16.20
N ASP A 83 32.48 7.44 -15.15
CA ASP A 83 33.15 7.90 -13.92
C ASP A 83 33.24 6.78 -12.87
N THR A 84 33.58 5.56 -13.31
CA THR A 84 33.43 4.32 -12.51
C THR A 84 34.57 4.03 -11.55
N ALA A 85 35.68 4.77 -11.64
CA ALA A 85 36.86 4.50 -10.83
C ALA A 85 36.58 4.62 -9.33
N ASP A 86 35.72 5.59 -8.94
CA ASP A 86 35.43 5.89 -7.54
C ASP A 86 33.98 5.61 -7.14
N ILE A 87 33.07 5.48 -8.10
CA ILE A 87 31.65 5.35 -7.84
C ILE A 87 31.02 4.37 -8.83
N SER A 88 30.18 3.45 -8.33
CA SER A 88 29.35 2.63 -9.21
C SER A 88 27.98 2.39 -8.60
N ARG A 89 27.02 2.06 -9.46
CA ARG A 89 25.64 1.75 -9.08
C ARG A 89 25.12 0.61 -9.93
N ASN A 90 24.49 -0.36 -9.28
CA ASN A 90 23.88 -1.51 -9.94
C ASN A 90 22.45 -1.68 -9.45
N LEU A 91 21.58 -2.15 -10.35
CA LEU A 91 20.23 -2.55 -10.01
C LEU A 91 20.11 -4.06 -10.27
N ILE A 92 20.07 -4.84 -9.20
CA ILE A 92 20.11 -6.30 -9.26
C ILE A 92 18.70 -6.83 -9.04
N LYS A 93 18.25 -7.72 -9.92
CA LYS A 93 16.97 -8.42 -9.74
C LYS A 93 17.11 -9.51 -8.69
N VAL A 94 16.39 -9.37 -7.57
CA VAL A 94 16.33 -10.39 -6.51
C VAL A 94 15.21 -11.39 -6.81
N ASP A 95 14.01 -10.89 -7.10
CA ASP A 95 12.87 -11.70 -7.50
C ASP A 95 11.98 -10.96 -8.53
N SER A 96 10.73 -11.38 -8.74
CA SER A 96 9.79 -10.69 -9.63
C SER A 96 9.61 -9.20 -9.31
N ARG A 97 9.40 -8.86 -8.03
CA ARG A 97 9.00 -7.55 -7.52
C ARG A 97 10.14 -6.83 -6.80
N THR A 98 11.12 -7.54 -6.27
CA THR A 98 12.20 -6.95 -5.47
C THR A 98 13.43 -6.67 -6.33
N ARG A 99 14.05 -5.52 -6.09
CA ARG A 99 15.34 -5.11 -6.66
C ARG A 99 16.28 -4.73 -5.53
N CYS A 100 17.55 -5.12 -5.65
CA CYS A 100 18.60 -4.63 -4.78
C CYS A 100 19.31 -3.49 -5.50
N LEU A 101 19.33 -2.31 -4.91
CA LEU A 101 20.13 -1.19 -5.38
C LEU A 101 21.47 -1.26 -4.66
N GLU A 102 22.52 -1.54 -5.41
CA GLU A 102 23.88 -1.54 -4.90
C GLU A 102 24.54 -0.21 -5.26
N LEU A 103 24.83 0.62 -4.25
CA LEU A 103 25.60 1.86 -4.39
C LEU A 103 26.99 1.64 -3.82
N VAL A 104 28.02 1.82 -4.63
CA VAL A 104 29.41 1.60 -4.24
C VAL A 104 30.18 2.90 -4.39
N VAL A 105 30.89 3.29 -3.36
CA VAL A 105 31.72 4.50 -3.35
C VAL A 105 33.07 4.23 -2.69
N ASN A 106 34.15 4.65 -3.34
CA ASN A 106 35.46 4.74 -2.72
C ASN A 106 35.54 6.05 -1.92
N ILE A 107 35.74 5.92 -0.62
CA ILE A 107 35.81 7.04 0.31
C ILE A 107 37.28 7.27 0.67
N TYR A 108 37.71 8.51 0.53
CA TYR A 108 39.06 8.97 0.85
C TYR A 108 38.99 9.91 2.04
N ALA A 109 39.59 9.51 3.15
CA ALA A 109 39.85 10.34 4.31
C ALA A 109 41.37 10.50 4.49
N VAL A 110 41.79 11.49 5.27
CA VAL A 110 43.23 11.77 5.47
C VAL A 110 43.95 10.52 5.97
N GLY A 111 44.78 9.92 5.10
CA GLY A 111 45.55 8.71 5.40
C GLY A 111 44.77 7.38 5.30
N SER A 112 43.55 7.37 4.76
CA SER A 112 42.74 6.15 4.62
C SER A 112 41.87 6.19 3.37
N ALA A 113 41.82 5.06 2.66
CA ALA A 113 40.90 4.87 1.55
C ALA A 113 40.17 3.55 1.76
N TRP A 114 38.85 3.56 1.66
CA TRP A 114 38.06 2.33 1.75
C TRP A 114 36.87 2.35 0.79
N LYS A 115 36.41 1.15 0.46
CA LYS A 115 35.25 0.94 -0.40
C LYS A 115 34.02 0.75 0.48
N ALA A 116 33.08 1.69 0.38
CA ALA A 116 31.78 1.62 1.03
C ALA A 116 30.73 1.09 0.06
N THR A 117 29.96 0.10 0.49
CA THR A 117 28.84 -0.45 -0.28
C THR A 117 27.55 -0.32 0.51
N TYR A 118 26.51 0.20 -0.12
CA TYR A 118 25.16 0.36 0.42
C TYR A 118 24.20 -0.46 -0.43
N VAL A 119 23.34 -1.27 0.20
CA VAL A 119 22.49 -2.26 -0.48
C VAL A 119 21.01 -2.17 -0.07
N PRO A 120 20.34 -1.01 -0.21
CA PRO A 120 18.91 -0.93 0.05
C PRO A 120 18.10 -1.85 -0.89
N LEU A 121 17.09 -2.49 -0.31
CA LEU A 121 16.09 -3.30 -1.04
C LEU A 121 14.92 -2.42 -1.45
N LEU A 122 14.54 -2.52 -2.72
CA LEU A 122 13.38 -1.84 -3.30
C LEU A 122 12.32 -2.84 -3.72
N GLU A 123 11.07 -2.53 -3.42
CA GLU A 123 9.91 -3.33 -3.79
C GLU A 123 9.08 -2.62 -4.86
N GLU A 124 8.54 -3.38 -5.82
CA GLU A 124 7.72 -2.85 -6.91
C GLU A 124 6.45 -2.22 -6.37
N ARG A 125 6.24 -0.93 -6.66
CA ARG A 125 5.00 -0.22 -6.38
C ARG A 125 4.02 -0.39 -7.52
N LEU A 126 2.83 -0.90 -7.23
CA LEU A 126 1.76 -1.08 -8.20
C LEU A 126 0.88 0.17 -8.28
N ALA A 127 1.45 1.31 -8.65
CA ALA A 127 0.78 2.62 -8.66
C ALA A 127 -0.56 2.63 -9.44
N ILE A 128 -0.65 1.87 -10.54
CA ILE A 128 -1.90 1.76 -11.33
C ILE A 128 -2.97 0.99 -10.57
N VAL A 129 -2.60 -0.06 -9.84
CA VAL A 129 -3.56 -0.86 -9.07
C VAL A 129 -3.97 -0.09 -7.82
N GLU A 130 -3.04 0.57 -7.15
CA GLU A 130 -3.32 1.45 -6.01
C GLU A 130 -4.29 2.59 -6.40
N ALA A 131 -4.04 3.27 -7.53
CA ALA A 131 -4.93 4.33 -8.01
C ALA A 131 -6.32 3.80 -8.41
N LYS A 132 -6.39 2.60 -9.03
CA LYS A 132 -7.67 1.97 -9.35
C LYS A 132 -8.44 1.55 -8.10
N LEU A 133 -7.77 1.04 -7.07
CA LEU A 133 -8.40 0.72 -5.79
C LEU A 133 -8.93 1.98 -5.10
N GLN A 134 -8.15 3.07 -5.10
CA GLN A 134 -8.61 4.35 -4.54
C GLN A 134 -9.78 4.96 -5.31
N ASP A 135 -9.79 4.90 -6.65
CA ASP A 135 -10.92 5.35 -7.46
C ASP A 135 -12.18 4.51 -7.19
N LEU A 136 -12.02 3.19 -7.03
CA LEU A 136 -13.11 2.30 -6.65
C LEU A 136 -13.65 2.61 -5.25
N ASP A 137 -12.80 2.80 -4.25
CA ASP A 137 -13.22 3.17 -2.89
C ASP A 137 -13.96 4.52 -2.89
N LYS A 138 -13.44 5.53 -3.60
CA LYS A 138 -14.10 6.84 -3.71
C LYS A 138 -15.46 6.75 -4.40
N LYS A 139 -15.58 5.90 -5.44
CA LYS A 139 -16.86 5.63 -6.09
C LYS A 139 -17.82 4.92 -5.15
N LEU A 140 -17.33 4.04 -4.29
CA LEU A 140 -18.15 3.33 -3.32
C LEU A 140 -18.69 4.25 -2.23
N GLU A 141 -17.85 5.14 -1.70
CA GLU A 141 -18.23 6.19 -0.73
C GLU A 141 -19.23 7.21 -1.31
N ALA A 142 -19.28 7.36 -2.64
CA ALA A 142 -20.26 8.22 -3.31
C ALA A 142 -21.68 7.62 -3.36
N TYR A 143 -21.85 6.33 -3.03
CA TYR A 143 -23.16 5.71 -2.85
C TYR A 143 -23.47 5.62 -1.36
N PRO A 144 -24.23 6.58 -0.79
CA PRO A 144 -24.68 6.45 0.59
C PRO A 144 -25.59 5.22 0.68
N VAL A 145 -25.09 4.14 1.29
CA VAL A 145 -25.92 3.02 1.73
C VAL A 145 -26.86 3.60 2.77
N THR A 146 -28.11 3.85 2.39
CA THR A 146 -29.12 4.32 3.33
C THR A 146 -29.50 3.11 4.19
N PRO A 147 -29.17 3.09 5.48
CA PRO A 147 -29.51 1.95 6.33
C PRO A 147 -31.03 1.82 6.39
N LEU A 148 -31.55 0.64 6.07
CA LEU A 148 -32.95 0.34 6.31
C LEU A 148 -33.12 0.05 7.81
N CYS A 149 -33.84 0.94 8.50
CA CYS A 149 -34.19 0.79 9.90
C CYS A 149 -35.53 0.07 10.04
N LEU A 150 -35.53 -1.06 10.74
CA LEU A 150 -36.70 -1.89 10.98
C LEU A 150 -37.23 -1.63 12.39
N GLU A 151 -38.49 -1.20 12.47
CA GLU A 151 -39.22 -1.01 13.73
C GLU A 151 -40.12 -2.23 14.01
N ALA A 152 -39.99 -2.81 15.21
CA ALA A 152 -40.90 -3.86 15.66
C ALA A 152 -42.22 -3.25 16.18
N THR A 153 -43.35 -3.74 15.70
CA THR A 153 -44.70 -3.33 16.15
C THR A 153 -45.22 -4.20 17.28
N THR A 154 -44.94 -5.50 17.28
CA THR A 154 -45.44 -6.42 18.30
C THR A 154 -44.48 -7.60 18.46
N LYS A 155 -44.31 -8.06 19.69
CA LYS A 155 -43.59 -9.30 20.01
C LYS A 155 -44.59 -10.44 20.18
N LEU A 156 -44.51 -11.46 19.33
CA LEU A 156 -45.32 -12.67 19.42
C LEU A 156 -44.72 -13.66 20.43
N ALA A 157 -45.54 -14.63 20.88
CA ALA A 157 -45.08 -15.75 21.69
C ALA A 157 -43.96 -16.51 20.95
N GLY A 158 -42.87 -16.84 21.65
CA GLY A 158 -41.69 -17.49 21.06
C GLY A 158 -40.62 -16.55 20.50
N HIS A 159 -40.48 -15.33 21.05
CA HIS A 159 -39.40 -14.37 20.72
C HIS A 159 -39.43 -13.79 19.30
N LYS A 160 -40.53 -13.94 18.56
CA LYS A 160 -40.66 -13.43 17.20
C LYS A 160 -41.15 -11.97 17.18
N LEU A 161 -40.48 -11.11 16.42
CA LEU A 161 -40.90 -9.71 16.23
C LEU A 161 -41.72 -9.58 14.95
N ILE A 162 -42.80 -8.80 14.99
CA ILE A 162 -43.56 -8.39 13.82
C ILE A 162 -43.08 -6.99 13.42
N TRP A 163 -42.58 -6.88 12.20
CA TRP A 163 -42.06 -5.63 11.66
C TRP A 163 -43.18 -4.73 11.16
N LYS A 164 -42.99 -3.42 11.32
CA LYS A 164 -43.82 -2.41 10.67
C LYS A 164 -43.67 -2.55 9.16
N SER A 165 -44.76 -2.34 8.41
CA SER A 165 -44.68 -2.24 6.96
C SER A 165 -43.85 -1.02 6.57
N PHE A 166 -42.98 -1.19 5.58
CA PHE A 166 -42.19 -0.15 4.95
C PHE A 166 -42.14 -0.40 3.44
N GLU A 167 -41.93 0.66 2.68
CA GLU A 167 -41.71 0.59 1.23
C GLU A 167 -40.21 0.53 0.95
N SER A 168 -39.77 -0.52 0.25
CA SER A 168 -38.38 -0.68 -0.17
C SER A 168 -38.32 -1.50 -1.46
N ASP A 169 -37.46 -1.09 -2.38
CA ASP A 169 -37.21 -1.83 -3.62
C ASP A 169 -36.35 -3.09 -3.38
N HIS A 170 -35.72 -3.20 -2.21
CA HIS A 170 -34.77 -4.26 -1.86
C HIS A 170 -35.34 -5.31 -0.91
N PHE A 171 -36.33 -4.94 -0.10
CA PHE A 171 -36.86 -5.80 0.95
C PHE A 171 -38.38 -5.71 1.04
N LYS A 172 -39.03 -6.82 1.39
CA LYS A 172 -40.47 -6.89 1.61
C LYS A 172 -40.79 -7.57 2.92
N VAL A 173 -41.65 -6.96 3.73
CA VAL A 173 -42.13 -7.59 4.96
C VAL A 173 -43.20 -8.63 4.62
N ILE A 174 -42.99 -9.86 5.10
CA ILE A 174 -44.01 -10.90 5.02
C ILE A 174 -44.97 -10.73 6.21
N THR A 175 -46.10 -10.07 5.94
CA THR A 175 -47.13 -9.74 6.95
C THR A 175 -47.52 -10.93 7.83
N GLY A 176 -47.65 -10.70 9.13
CA GLY A 176 -48.06 -11.71 10.12
C GLY A 176 -47.02 -12.78 10.46
N THR A 177 -45.91 -12.86 9.72
CA THR A 177 -44.89 -13.89 9.93
C THR A 177 -43.65 -13.38 10.65
N GLY A 178 -43.35 -12.08 10.63
CA GLY A 178 -42.08 -11.56 11.20
C GLY A 178 -40.84 -11.88 10.36
N ALA A 179 -41.01 -12.39 9.14
CA ALA A 179 -39.94 -12.59 8.17
C ALA A 179 -39.82 -11.40 7.21
N ILE A 180 -38.61 -11.17 6.71
CA ILE A 180 -38.28 -10.17 5.70
C ILE A 180 -37.74 -10.92 4.48
N GLU A 181 -38.34 -10.67 3.33
CA GLU A 181 -37.92 -11.20 2.04
C GLU A 181 -36.93 -10.22 1.41
N VAL A 182 -35.82 -10.75 0.89
CA VAL A 182 -34.81 -9.99 0.15
C VAL A 182 -35.14 -10.10 -1.33
N LEU A 183 -35.50 -8.98 -1.95
CA LEU A 183 -35.94 -8.92 -3.35
C LEU A 183 -34.76 -8.85 -4.34
N ILE A 184 -33.60 -8.33 -3.88
CA ILE A 184 -32.41 -8.16 -4.71
C ILE A 184 -31.27 -9.02 -4.12
N PRO A 185 -30.70 -9.97 -4.87
CA PRO A 185 -29.53 -10.72 -4.41
C PRO A 185 -28.35 -9.79 -4.10
N GLY A 186 -27.72 -9.96 -2.94
CA GLY A 186 -26.63 -9.10 -2.51
C GLY A 186 -26.05 -9.49 -1.16
N LEU A 187 -24.96 -8.84 -0.77
CA LEU A 187 -24.36 -9.00 0.56
C LEU A 187 -24.96 -7.97 1.52
N TYR A 188 -25.53 -8.47 2.61
CA TYR A 188 -26.18 -7.69 3.64
C TYR A 188 -25.54 -8.00 4.99
N SER A 189 -25.10 -6.96 5.68
CA SER A 189 -24.76 -6.95 7.09
C SER A 189 -26.02 -6.57 7.87
N ILE A 190 -26.29 -7.29 8.95
CA ILE A 190 -27.43 -7.06 9.83
C ILE A 190 -26.84 -6.75 11.20
N SER A 191 -27.19 -5.60 11.76
CA SER A 191 -26.77 -5.18 13.09
C SER A 191 -28.00 -4.87 13.96
N ASP A 192 -27.90 -5.17 15.24
CA ASP A 192 -28.87 -4.76 16.24
C ASP A 192 -28.35 -3.53 17.01
N GLU A 193 -29.14 -2.46 17.02
CA GLU A 193 -28.88 -1.34 17.93
C GLU A 193 -29.98 -1.37 19.01
N LEU A 194 -29.59 -1.79 20.22
CA LEU A 194 -30.49 -1.87 21.37
C LEU A 194 -30.39 -0.62 22.26
N PRO A 195 -31.40 0.24 22.23
CA PRO A 195 -31.81 0.98 23.42
C PRO A 195 -33.29 0.71 23.72
N GLN A 196 -33.56 -0.33 24.51
CA GLN A 196 -34.85 -0.65 25.17
C GLN A 196 -36.12 -0.80 24.31
N LEU A 197 -36.11 -0.50 23.01
CA LEU A 197 -37.14 -0.86 22.03
C LEU A 197 -36.42 -1.21 20.72
N SER A 198 -36.47 -2.49 20.35
CA SER A 198 -35.60 -3.13 19.36
C SER A 198 -35.76 -2.57 17.94
N THR A 199 -34.74 -1.86 17.47
CA THR A 199 -34.49 -1.47 16.07
C THR A 199 -33.42 -2.36 15.45
N TRP A 200 -33.64 -2.81 14.21
CA TRP A 200 -32.64 -3.56 13.43
C TRP A 200 -32.20 -2.75 12.23
N THR A 201 -30.91 -2.73 11.96
CA THR A 201 -30.31 -1.98 10.85
C THR A 201 -29.69 -2.97 9.87
N VAL A 202 -30.09 -2.90 8.60
CA VAL A 202 -29.47 -3.69 7.53
C VAL A 202 -28.54 -2.79 6.72
N HIS A 203 -27.26 -3.08 6.75
CA HIS A 203 -26.21 -2.45 5.93
C HIS A 203 -25.95 -3.32 4.70
N GLN A 204 -25.96 -2.76 3.49
CA GLN A 204 -25.39 -3.46 2.35
C GLN A 204 -23.86 -3.31 2.39
N GLN A 205 -23.12 -4.41 2.40
CA GLN A 205 -21.65 -4.37 2.33
C GLN A 205 -21.18 -4.69 0.91
N HIS A 206 -20.27 -3.88 0.38
CA HIS A 206 -19.54 -4.19 -0.85
C HIS A 206 -18.09 -4.54 -0.51
N ARG A 207 -17.82 -5.82 -0.24
CA ARG A 207 -16.49 -6.42 -0.46
C ARG A 207 -16.64 -7.85 -0.97
N GLN A 208 -15.64 -8.26 -1.76
CA GLN A 208 -15.55 -9.42 -2.65
C GLN A 208 -16.22 -10.73 -2.17
N PRO A 209 -16.70 -11.58 -3.10
CA PRO A 209 -17.24 -12.89 -2.76
C PRO A 209 -16.11 -13.80 -2.24
N VAL A 210 -16.30 -14.34 -1.03
CA VAL A 210 -15.58 -15.55 -0.60
C VAL A 210 -16.27 -16.73 -1.27
N VAL A 211 -15.51 -17.48 -2.06
CA VAL A 211 -15.94 -18.75 -2.67
C VAL A 211 -16.03 -19.78 -1.55
N PHE A 212 -17.23 -20.31 -1.31
CA PHE A 212 -17.37 -21.57 -0.57
C PHE A 212 -17.18 -22.71 -1.57
N GLU A 213 -16.07 -23.43 -1.45
CA GLU A 213 -15.88 -24.69 -2.17
C GLU A 213 -16.84 -25.76 -1.60
N ASP A 214 -17.52 -26.47 -2.50
CA ASP A 214 -18.39 -27.58 -2.16
C ASP A 214 -17.59 -28.70 -1.47
N CYS A 215 -17.98 -29.05 -0.24
CA CYS A 215 -17.53 -30.28 0.39
C CYS A 215 -18.22 -31.48 -0.29
N PRO A 216 -17.49 -32.55 -0.66
CA PRO A 216 -18.07 -33.67 -1.38
C PRO A 216 -19.04 -34.45 -0.49
N SER A 217 -20.19 -34.80 -1.06
CA SER A 217 -21.15 -35.72 -0.47
C SER A 217 -20.51 -37.09 -0.25
N VAL A 218 -20.33 -37.48 1.01
CA VAL A 218 -20.05 -38.86 1.39
C VAL A 218 -21.38 -39.61 1.33
N GLY A 219 -21.42 -40.68 0.53
CA GLY A 219 -22.56 -41.60 0.42
C GLY A 219 -22.73 -42.52 1.60
#